data_AF-A0A8T4YR25-F1
#
_entry.id   AF-A0A8T4YR25-F1
#
_cell.length_a   1.000
_cell.length_b   1.000
_cell.length_c   1.000
_cell.angle_alpha   90.00
_cell.angle_beta   90.00
_cell.angle_gamma   90.00
#
_symmetry.space_group_name_H-M   'P 1'
#
loop_
_entity.id
_entity.type
_entity.pdbx_description
1 polymer ?
#
loop_
_entity_poly.entity_id
_entity_poly.type
_entity_poly.pdbx_seq_one_letter_code
_entity_poly.pdbx_strand_id
1 'polypeptide(L)'
;GSTELDGHIPQDGSGYVSGIWLQPYKIRIWVNEYLQLQDYIVPLSGKVAVTRVEFDVHRTGRANVLVHFKNFAGGYPIQVTPSRSLSVALYDRDNILRGRNSTLIPPGSTPSSVIVTGFLGTRQDYGLPPGTYYVSVRMEGFYQPYDFYMTVSDCNSTSEASLEVARTGSVTLTIRSVNCQSPPQPQNWRFDGSPIRVEFRDQYEALVYKIAFSRQTSSSSEAIVSATDLRAGTYSIHMFTYGYYQKTPYLIEVIDRVTADRVVDLTVGGTIELNLMLEKEDLPTGVDTYPFSERVPIRIEVYDGYDDFVAANATYVPSSSTVSTFRLSGFRRYAGDPAWRWISFYDTTDGVIQSDSGLAPGAYRLVVYLPGFLQESVAVMATLPECGSISITLVLSRLANLSGTVTSLNMFGVLVPLNWAIVDVIGQDAQDFTSTLDGSYEIWVKEGRYLVICSLNGYEASVKEVSLSEGSDVSLDFRLTPIGISIDELGDFIYLPFAVACVSCILLARRAARRRSKPAGEKRVSSEPLESVRREEIKFRSSICSSLRCQL
;
A
#
# COMPACT_ATOMS: atom_id res chain seq x y z
N GLY A 1 11.21 27.21 0.50
CA GLY A 1 9.83 26.75 0.76
C GLY A 1 9.12 27.79 1.62
N SER A 2 7.80 27.91 1.50
CA SER A 2 7.01 28.86 2.29
C SER A 2 6.56 28.25 3.61
N THR A 3 6.99 28.82 4.73
CA THR A 3 6.38 28.55 6.05
C THR A 3 5.04 29.29 6.11
N GLU A 4 3.94 28.58 5.95
CA GLU A 4 2.62 29.16 6.22
C GLU A 4 2.47 29.34 7.74
N LEU A 5 2.07 30.54 8.15
CA LEU A 5 1.86 30.93 9.54
C LEU A 5 0.37 31.19 9.74
N ASP A 6 -0.20 30.58 10.76
CA ASP A 6 -1.65 30.52 10.95
C ASP A 6 -2.05 31.23 12.25
N GLY A 7 -3.06 32.08 12.15
CA GLY A 7 -3.67 32.81 13.25
C GLY A 7 -5.19 32.70 13.16
N HIS A 8 -5.73 31.53 13.51
CA HIS A 8 -7.18 31.29 13.59
C HIS A 8 -7.85 32.37 14.46
N ILE A 9 -9.00 32.91 14.00
CA ILE A 9 -9.84 33.83 14.80
C ILE A 9 -11.09 33.08 15.31
N PRO A 10 -11.04 32.54 16.54
CA PRO A 10 -12.26 32.32 17.31
C PRO A 10 -12.07 32.63 18.81
N GLN A 11 -11.79 33.90 19.14
CA GLN A 11 -11.97 34.44 20.50
C GLN A 11 -11.98 35.98 20.47
N ASP A 12 -13.11 36.57 20.84
CA ASP A 12 -13.34 37.95 21.31
C ASP A 12 -12.48 39.09 20.72
N GLY A 13 -12.22 39.05 19.40
CA GLY A 13 -11.77 40.19 18.61
C GLY A 13 -10.31 40.16 18.12
N SER A 14 -9.46 39.22 18.55
CA SER A 14 -8.08 39.14 18.02
C SER A 14 -7.40 37.77 18.17
N GLY A 15 -6.96 37.20 17.04
CA GLY A 15 -5.87 36.22 17.00
C GLY A 15 -4.51 36.93 16.92
N TYR A 16 -3.43 36.32 17.41
CA TYR A 16 -2.07 36.85 17.27
C TYR A 16 -1.06 35.75 16.90
N VAL A 17 0.00 36.13 16.20
CA VAL A 17 1.15 35.27 15.85
C VAL A 17 2.41 36.02 16.26
N SER A 18 3.32 35.36 16.98
CA SER A 18 4.60 35.92 17.43
C SER A 18 5.79 35.19 16.81
N GLY A 19 7.00 35.75 16.95
CA GLY A 19 8.24 35.11 16.45
C GLY A 19 8.44 35.17 14.93
N ILE A 20 7.73 36.05 14.22
CA ILE A 20 7.86 36.21 12.76
C ILE A 20 9.14 36.96 12.39
N TRP A 21 9.80 36.54 11.31
CA TRP A 21 11.09 37.09 10.86
C TRP A 21 10.91 38.41 10.09
N LEU A 22 11.99 39.17 9.93
CA LEU A 22 11.96 40.43 9.17
C LEU A 22 12.10 40.16 7.65
N GLN A 23 10.97 39.92 6.99
CA GLN A 23 10.85 39.69 5.55
C GLN A 23 9.46 40.11 5.02
N PRO A 24 9.23 40.14 3.69
CA PRO A 24 7.90 40.33 3.12
C PRO A 24 7.00 39.10 3.32
N TYR A 25 5.77 39.31 3.80
CA TYR A 25 4.75 38.28 3.95
C TYR A 25 3.54 38.53 3.04
N LYS A 26 3.05 37.48 2.38
CA LYS A 26 1.74 37.49 1.70
C LYS A 26 0.65 37.14 2.70
N ILE A 27 -0.31 38.04 2.91
CA ILE A 27 -1.51 37.76 3.70
C ILE A 27 -2.52 36.99 2.83
N ARG A 28 -3.15 35.97 3.40
CA ARG A 28 -4.33 35.27 2.86
C ARG A 28 -5.43 35.26 3.93
N ILE A 29 -6.66 35.57 3.55
CA ILE A 29 -7.86 35.35 4.39
C ILE A 29 -8.70 34.21 3.82
N TRP A 30 -9.22 33.38 4.73
CA TRP A 30 -10.10 32.25 4.46
C TRP A 30 -11.42 32.43 5.22
N VAL A 31 -12.48 32.85 4.52
CA VAL A 31 -13.83 33.06 5.07
C VAL A 31 -14.86 32.57 4.04
N ASN A 32 -15.85 31.78 4.49
CA ASN A 32 -16.95 31.33 3.64
C ASN A 32 -17.76 32.51 3.07
N GLU A 33 -18.22 32.40 1.82
CA GLU A 33 -18.85 33.47 1.02
C GLU A 33 -17.95 34.64 0.57
N TYR A 34 -16.65 34.65 0.88
CA TYR A 34 -15.76 35.76 0.53
C TYR A 34 -14.49 35.34 -0.22
N LEU A 35 -14.01 36.20 -1.13
CA LEU A 35 -12.75 36.06 -1.86
C LEU A 35 -11.83 37.23 -1.54
N GLN A 36 -10.58 36.93 -1.23
CA GLN A 36 -9.49 37.87 -1.45
C GLN A 36 -9.11 37.82 -2.93
N LEU A 37 -9.44 38.86 -3.70
CA LEU A 37 -9.14 38.96 -5.14
C LEU A 37 -7.71 39.48 -5.41
N GLN A 38 -7.10 40.18 -4.45
CA GLN A 38 -5.78 40.79 -4.58
C GLN A 38 -4.81 40.29 -3.50
N ASP A 39 -3.61 39.90 -3.94
CA ASP A 39 -2.51 39.57 -3.05
C ASP A 39 -2.04 40.80 -2.28
N TYR A 40 -2.09 40.74 -0.95
CA TYR A 40 -1.55 41.79 -0.08
C TYR A 40 -0.20 41.36 0.48
N ILE A 41 0.84 42.16 0.22
CA ILE A 41 2.21 41.88 0.66
C ILE A 41 2.62 42.93 1.70
N VAL A 42 3.02 42.47 2.88
CA VAL A 42 3.43 43.32 4.01
C VAL A 42 4.94 43.18 4.23
N PRO A 43 5.74 44.22 3.97
CA PRO A 43 7.19 44.19 4.21
C PRO A 43 7.49 44.44 5.70
N LEU A 44 7.93 43.41 6.42
CA LEU A 44 8.38 43.56 7.81
C LEU A 44 9.89 43.81 7.84
N SER A 45 10.32 45.06 8.01
CA SER A 45 11.74 45.44 7.98
C SER A 45 12.12 46.41 9.09
N GLY A 46 13.02 45.98 9.99
CA GLY A 46 13.54 46.80 11.10
C GLY A 46 12.64 46.86 12.33
N LYS A 47 12.96 47.77 13.28
CA LYS A 47 12.17 48.01 14.51
C LYS A 47 10.95 48.91 14.22
N VAL A 48 10.08 48.49 13.32
CA VAL A 48 8.92 49.27 12.87
C VAL A 48 7.73 49.12 13.84
N ALA A 49 6.93 50.19 13.95
CA ALA A 49 5.77 50.26 14.82
C ALA A 49 4.58 49.41 14.31
N VAL A 50 3.48 49.42 15.08
CA VAL A 50 2.22 48.72 14.75
C VAL A 50 1.76 49.08 13.33
N THR A 51 1.92 48.12 12.43
CA THR A 51 1.56 48.29 11.02
C THR A 51 0.12 47.80 10.82
N ARG A 52 -0.84 48.74 10.82
CA ARG A 52 -2.23 48.45 10.46
C ARG A 52 -2.30 48.26 8.94
N VAL A 53 -2.90 47.16 8.51
CA VAL A 53 -3.10 46.82 7.09
C VAL A 53 -4.58 46.59 6.87
N GLU A 54 -5.14 47.24 5.86
CA GLU A 54 -6.55 47.15 5.49
C GLU A 54 -6.65 46.68 4.05
N PHE A 55 -7.54 45.72 3.79
CA PHE A 55 -7.75 45.13 2.47
C PHE A 55 -9.15 44.52 2.41
N ASP A 56 -9.76 44.61 1.23
CA ASP A 56 -11.13 44.14 1.02
C ASP A 56 -11.19 42.64 0.74
N VAL A 57 -12.27 42.01 1.20
CA VAL A 57 -12.68 40.68 0.78
C VAL A 57 -14.07 40.77 0.14
N HIS A 58 -14.20 40.26 -1.08
CA HIS A 58 -15.36 40.43 -1.94
C HIS A 58 -16.38 39.32 -1.69
N ARG A 59 -17.65 39.69 -1.42
CA ARG A 59 -18.71 38.71 -1.15
C ARG A 59 -19.24 38.10 -2.44
N THR A 60 -19.10 36.78 -2.57
CA THR A 60 -19.45 36.04 -3.77
C THR A 60 -20.93 35.83 -3.95
N GLY A 61 -21.33 35.42 -5.15
CA GLY A 61 -22.60 34.75 -5.33
C GLY A 61 -22.67 33.39 -4.63
N ARG A 62 -23.86 32.79 -4.72
CA ARG A 62 -24.25 31.50 -4.16
C ARG A 62 -24.91 30.65 -5.24
N ALA A 63 -24.78 29.34 -5.17
CA ALA A 63 -25.49 28.41 -6.04
C ALA A 63 -26.64 27.72 -5.29
N ASN A 64 -27.88 27.88 -5.73
CA ASN A 64 -29.04 27.15 -5.20
C ASN A 64 -29.42 26.01 -6.15
N VAL A 65 -29.11 24.77 -5.80
CA VAL A 65 -29.32 23.60 -6.67
C VAL A 65 -30.51 22.78 -6.18
N LEU A 66 -31.62 22.85 -6.92
CA LEU A 66 -32.83 22.06 -6.70
C LEU A 66 -32.70 20.70 -7.41
N VAL A 67 -32.66 19.63 -6.61
CA VAL A 67 -32.52 18.25 -7.09
C VAL A 67 -33.89 17.57 -7.04
N HIS A 68 -34.35 17.08 -8.19
CA HIS A 68 -35.58 16.29 -8.33
C HIS A 68 -35.26 14.79 -8.28
N PHE A 69 -35.87 14.07 -7.32
CA PHE A 69 -35.66 12.63 -7.17
C PHE A 69 -36.58 11.89 -8.15
N LYS A 70 -36.00 11.28 -9.19
CA LYS A 70 -36.72 10.57 -10.25
C LYS A 70 -36.56 9.06 -10.12
N ASN A 71 -37.55 8.34 -10.63
CA ASN A 71 -37.58 6.89 -10.55
C ASN A 71 -36.72 6.21 -11.63
N PHE A 72 -36.59 6.76 -12.82
CA PHE A 72 -35.48 6.55 -13.76
C PHE A 72 -35.15 7.89 -14.45
N ALA A 73 -34.11 7.95 -15.29
CA ALA A 73 -33.80 9.15 -16.08
C ALA A 73 -34.98 9.54 -16.99
N GLY A 74 -35.42 10.80 -16.95
CA GLY A 74 -36.63 11.30 -17.61
C GLY A 74 -37.96 10.86 -16.98
N GLY A 75 -37.93 10.13 -15.85
CA GLY A 75 -39.10 9.48 -15.26
C GLY A 75 -39.99 10.36 -14.38
N TYR A 76 -40.90 9.72 -13.66
CA TYR A 76 -41.77 10.39 -12.69
C TYR A 76 -41.01 10.69 -11.37
N PRO A 77 -41.36 11.77 -10.66
CA PRO A 77 -40.84 12.03 -9.31
C PRO A 77 -41.18 10.90 -8.33
N ILE A 78 -40.31 10.70 -7.34
CA ILE A 78 -40.54 9.78 -6.21
C ILE A 78 -40.17 10.43 -4.88
N GLN A 79 -40.72 9.87 -3.80
CA GLN A 79 -40.33 10.22 -2.46
C GLN A 79 -39.05 9.50 -2.03
N VAL A 80 -38.19 10.22 -1.30
CA VAL A 80 -37.00 9.68 -0.66
C VAL A 80 -37.40 8.91 0.59
N THR A 81 -37.02 7.63 0.69
CA THR A 81 -37.15 6.79 1.89
C THR A 81 -35.99 5.77 1.96
N PRO A 82 -35.33 5.57 3.12
CA PRO A 82 -35.37 6.38 4.35
C PRO A 82 -34.76 7.78 4.12
N SER A 83 -34.50 8.55 5.18
CA SER A 83 -33.66 9.77 5.07
C SER A 83 -32.26 9.45 4.55
N ARG A 84 -31.70 10.36 3.73
CA ARG A 84 -30.38 10.21 3.09
C ARG A 84 -29.65 11.55 3.05
N SER A 85 -28.32 11.54 3.03
CA SER A 85 -27.53 12.75 2.78
C SER A 85 -27.50 13.04 1.27
N LEU A 86 -27.91 14.25 0.88
CA LEU A 86 -27.75 14.79 -0.47
C LEU A 86 -26.56 15.75 -0.45
N SER A 87 -25.56 15.49 -1.29
CA SER A 87 -24.37 16.33 -1.43
C SER A 87 -24.28 16.91 -2.84
N VAL A 88 -23.96 18.20 -2.92
CA VAL A 88 -23.74 18.92 -4.18
C VAL A 88 -22.35 19.53 -4.16
N ALA A 89 -21.60 19.32 -5.23
CA ALA A 89 -20.23 19.78 -5.43
C ALA A 89 -20.11 20.52 -6.78
N LEU A 90 -19.33 21.60 -6.78
CA LEU A 90 -19.13 22.49 -7.92
C LEU A 90 -17.67 22.48 -8.34
N TYR A 91 -17.42 22.07 -9.58
CA TYR A 91 -16.09 21.98 -10.19
C TYR A 91 -15.97 23.01 -11.31
N ASP A 92 -14.87 23.74 -11.38
CA ASP A 92 -14.63 24.67 -12.48
C ASP A 92 -14.25 23.93 -13.79
N ARG A 93 -14.03 24.70 -14.87
CA ARG A 93 -13.61 24.18 -16.18
C ARG A 93 -12.33 23.32 -16.15
N ASP A 94 -11.48 23.55 -15.15
CA ASP A 94 -10.18 22.89 -14.97
C ASP A 94 -10.33 21.67 -14.02
N ASN A 95 -11.57 21.27 -13.75
CA ASN A 95 -12.01 20.20 -12.85
C ASN A 95 -11.57 20.38 -11.39
N ILE A 96 -11.34 21.62 -10.95
CA ILE A 96 -10.97 21.94 -9.57
C ILE A 96 -12.25 22.19 -8.78
N LEU A 97 -12.42 21.48 -7.66
CA LEU A 97 -13.52 21.70 -6.73
C LEU A 97 -13.42 23.10 -6.12
N ARG A 98 -14.45 23.94 -6.32
CA ARG A 98 -14.53 25.31 -5.75
C ARG A 98 -15.59 25.49 -4.68
N GLY A 99 -16.50 24.53 -4.54
CA GLY A 99 -17.42 24.51 -3.42
C GLY A 99 -18.16 23.21 -3.27
N ARG A 100 -18.63 22.93 -2.05
CA ARG A 100 -19.48 21.78 -1.74
C ARG A 100 -20.40 22.08 -0.57
N ASN A 101 -21.59 21.51 -0.55
CA ASN A 101 -22.42 21.44 0.64
C ASN A 101 -23.23 20.13 0.67
N SER A 102 -23.67 19.72 1.86
CA SER A 102 -24.43 18.50 2.09
C SER A 102 -25.59 18.77 3.05
N THR A 103 -26.75 18.20 2.77
CA THR A 103 -27.95 18.32 3.63
C THR A 103 -28.63 16.98 3.84
N LEU A 104 -29.27 16.78 4.99
CA LEU A 104 -30.01 15.58 5.32
C LEU A 104 -31.45 15.69 4.78
N ILE A 105 -31.78 14.86 3.80
CA ILE A 105 -33.11 14.78 3.21
C ILE A 105 -34.04 13.99 4.14
N PRO A 106 -35.13 14.58 4.66
CA PRO A 106 -36.11 13.85 5.45
C PRO A 106 -36.94 12.91 4.56
N PRO A 107 -37.47 11.79 5.12
CA PRO A 107 -38.30 10.87 4.35
C PRO A 107 -39.56 11.58 3.83
N GLY A 108 -39.97 11.28 2.61
CA GLY A 108 -41.13 11.88 1.96
C GLY A 108 -40.83 13.08 1.01
N SER A 109 -39.60 13.60 1.01
CA SER A 109 -39.17 14.68 0.11
C SER A 109 -39.21 14.23 -1.37
N THR A 110 -39.62 15.11 -2.30
CA THR A 110 -39.76 14.80 -3.75
C THR A 110 -38.85 15.62 -4.65
N PRO A 111 -38.60 16.91 -4.35
CA PRO A 111 -37.31 17.53 -4.61
C PRO A 111 -36.66 18.03 -3.30
N SER A 112 -35.42 18.49 -3.37
CA SER A 112 -34.81 19.27 -2.30
C SER A 112 -33.70 20.19 -2.83
N SER A 113 -33.47 21.32 -2.15
CA SER A 113 -32.51 22.35 -2.53
C SER A 113 -31.24 22.29 -1.67
N VAL A 114 -30.07 22.37 -2.31
CA VAL A 114 -28.78 22.54 -1.64
C VAL A 114 -28.17 23.87 -2.05
N ILE A 115 -27.89 24.73 -1.08
CA ILE A 115 -27.19 26.00 -1.30
C ILE A 115 -25.69 25.79 -1.09
N VAL A 116 -24.88 26.06 -2.11
CA VAL A 116 -23.42 26.00 -2.07
C VAL A 116 -22.86 27.43 -2.12
N THR A 117 -22.00 27.76 -1.15
CA THR A 117 -21.44 29.11 -0.95
C THR A 117 -19.91 29.16 -1.09
N GLY A 118 -19.30 28.04 -1.50
CA GLY A 118 -17.86 27.82 -1.55
C GLY A 118 -17.46 26.68 -0.61
N PHE A 119 -16.44 26.89 0.23
CA PHE A 119 -16.04 25.97 1.29
C PHE A 119 -16.42 26.50 2.68
N LEU A 120 -16.97 25.62 3.51
CA LEU A 120 -17.41 25.86 4.89
C LEU A 120 -16.99 24.68 5.78
N GLY A 121 -16.51 24.96 7.00
CA GLY A 121 -16.10 23.94 7.98
C GLY A 121 -14.78 23.24 7.64
N THR A 122 -13.87 23.92 6.95
CA THR A 122 -12.56 23.43 6.51
C THR A 122 -11.42 24.27 7.11
N ARG A 123 -10.16 23.92 6.82
CA ARG A 123 -8.99 24.77 7.17
C ARG A 123 -8.84 26.00 6.27
N GLN A 124 -9.53 26.06 5.14
CA GLN A 124 -9.41 27.10 4.12
C GLN A 124 -10.80 27.40 3.54
N ASP A 125 -11.69 27.87 4.41
CA ASP A 125 -13.03 28.30 4.01
C ASP A 125 -12.93 29.49 3.06
N TYR A 126 -13.81 29.53 2.07
CA TYR A 126 -13.66 30.42 0.91
C TYR A 126 -15.01 30.63 0.23
N GLY A 127 -15.18 31.76 -0.44
CA GLY A 127 -16.33 32.02 -1.32
C GLY A 127 -16.31 31.17 -2.60
N LEU A 128 -17.37 31.30 -3.39
CA LEU A 128 -17.56 30.62 -4.67
C LEU A 128 -17.34 31.62 -5.83
N PRO A 129 -16.23 31.57 -6.58
CA PRO A 129 -15.95 32.57 -7.63
C PRO A 129 -17.05 32.69 -8.69
N PRO A 130 -17.20 33.86 -9.34
CA PRO A 130 -18.03 33.97 -10.53
C PRO A 130 -17.45 33.14 -11.67
N GLY A 131 -18.28 32.35 -12.34
CA GLY A 131 -17.84 31.42 -13.37
C GLY A 131 -18.86 30.33 -13.68
N THR A 132 -18.55 29.49 -14.69
CA THR A 132 -19.37 28.33 -15.03
C THR A 132 -18.80 27.07 -14.38
N TYR A 133 -19.68 26.33 -13.71
CA TYR A 133 -19.38 25.17 -12.89
C TYR A 133 -20.08 23.92 -13.40
N TYR A 134 -19.35 22.81 -13.46
CA TYR A 134 -19.93 21.48 -13.50
C TYR A 134 -20.55 21.15 -12.14
N VAL A 135 -21.81 20.73 -12.14
CA VAL A 135 -22.59 20.39 -10.95
C VAL A 135 -22.61 18.87 -10.79
N SER A 136 -21.95 18.39 -9.73
CA SER A 136 -21.92 16.98 -9.34
C SER A 136 -22.80 16.75 -8.13
N VAL A 137 -23.88 15.98 -8.31
CA VAL A 137 -24.79 15.57 -7.23
C VAL A 137 -24.51 14.13 -6.82
N ARG A 138 -24.44 13.89 -5.50
CA ARG A 138 -24.20 12.56 -4.91
C ARG A 138 -25.18 12.29 -3.77
N MET A 139 -25.86 11.15 -3.83
CA MET A 139 -26.83 10.70 -2.84
C MET A 139 -26.99 9.18 -2.94
N GLU A 140 -26.99 8.47 -1.81
CA GLU A 140 -27.07 7.01 -1.82
C GLU A 140 -28.44 6.51 -2.32
N GLY A 141 -28.42 5.54 -3.24
CA GLY A 141 -29.56 5.01 -3.98
C GLY A 141 -29.88 5.77 -5.28
N PHE A 142 -29.08 6.77 -5.66
CA PHE A 142 -29.34 7.65 -6.80
C PHE A 142 -28.08 7.96 -7.62
N TYR A 143 -28.25 8.15 -8.94
CA TYR A 143 -27.22 8.65 -9.83
C TYR A 143 -27.69 9.87 -10.62
N GLN A 144 -26.78 10.79 -10.90
CA GLN A 144 -26.98 11.84 -11.89
C GLN A 144 -26.85 11.23 -13.29
N PRO A 145 -27.89 11.29 -14.15
CA PRO A 145 -27.89 10.64 -15.47
C PRO A 145 -27.23 11.48 -16.57
N TYR A 146 -27.19 12.80 -16.41
CA TYR A 146 -26.68 13.75 -17.40
C TYR A 146 -25.74 14.77 -16.74
N ASP A 147 -24.70 15.19 -17.46
CA ASP A 147 -23.85 16.29 -17.02
C ASP A 147 -24.65 17.59 -16.96
N PHE A 148 -24.43 18.38 -15.92
CA PHE A 148 -25.14 19.64 -15.68
C PHE A 148 -24.15 20.75 -15.39
N TYR A 149 -24.39 21.93 -15.97
CA TYR A 149 -23.55 23.11 -15.80
C TYR A 149 -24.40 24.30 -15.36
N MET A 150 -23.88 25.10 -14.43
CA MET A 150 -24.49 26.37 -14.01
C MET A 150 -23.48 27.50 -13.97
N THR A 151 -23.89 28.72 -14.32
CA THR A 151 -23.05 29.91 -14.15
C THR A 151 -23.43 30.62 -12.86
N VAL A 152 -22.45 30.78 -11.97
CA VAL A 152 -22.56 31.58 -10.74
C VAL A 152 -22.15 33.01 -11.07
N SER A 153 -23.01 33.97 -10.75
CA SER A 153 -22.73 35.40 -10.87
C SER A 153 -22.11 35.96 -9.59
N ASP A 154 -21.51 37.15 -9.67
CA ASP A 154 -20.84 37.78 -8.52
C ASP A 154 -21.82 38.57 -7.62
N CYS A 155 -21.30 39.39 -6.71
CA CYS A 155 -21.99 40.43 -5.95
C CYS A 155 -23.15 39.93 -5.09
N ASN A 156 -22.94 38.86 -4.31
CA ASN A 156 -23.94 38.28 -3.39
C ASN A 156 -25.27 37.87 -4.08
N SER A 157 -25.22 37.54 -5.38
CA SER A 157 -26.37 37.01 -6.11
C SER A 157 -26.59 35.51 -5.86
N THR A 158 -27.84 35.05 -5.83
CA THR A 158 -28.16 33.61 -5.82
C THR A 158 -28.43 33.16 -7.24
N SER A 159 -27.60 32.26 -7.76
CA SER A 159 -27.76 31.63 -9.06
C SER A 159 -28.48 30.28 -8.89
N GLU A 160 -29.64 30.10 -9.51
CA GLU A 160 -30.48 28.92 -9.31
C GLU A 160 -30.30 27.87 -10.41
N ALA A 161 -30.38 26.59 -10.04
CA ALA A 161 -30.31 25.44 -10.94
C ALA A 161 -31.37 24.40 -10.56
N SER A 162 -31.91 23.69 -11.55
CA SER A 162 -32.81 22.55 -11.36
C SER A 162 -32.32 21.38 -12.21
N LEU A 163 -32.14 20.21 -11.59
CA LEU A 163 -31.71 18.98 -12.26
C LEU A 163 -32.37 17.74 -11.63
N GLU A 164 -32.30 16.60 -12.32
CA GLU A 164 -32.81 15.33 -11.83
C GLU A 164 -31.71 14.31 -11.49
N VAL A 165 -32.00 13.45 -10.52
CA VAL A 165 -31.22 12.22 -10.23
C VAL A 165 -32.14 11.00 -10.28
N ALA A 166 -31.67 9.93 -10.90
CA ALA A 166 -32.40 8.69 -11.12
C ALA A 166 -32.07 7.66 -10.04
N ARG A 167 -33.08 6.93 -9.53
CA ARG A 167 -32.89 5.86 -8.55
C ARG A 167 -32.17 4.66 -9.18
N THR A 168 -31.10 4.20 -8.54
CA THR A 168 -30.31 3.03 -8.97
C THR A 168 -31.08 1.72 -8.73
N GLY A 169 -30.59 0.62 -9.27
CA GLY A 169 -30.95 -0.71 -8.79
C GLY A 169 -30.34 -0.98 -7.40
N SER A 170 -30.70 -2.13 -6.85
CA SER A 170 -30.12 -2.70 -5.63
C SER A 170 -30.01 -4.22 -5.73
N VAL A 171 -29.20 -4.84 -4.88
CA VAL A 171 -29.04 -6.29 -4.81
C VAL A 171 -29.14 -6.75 -3.37
N THR A 172 -29.84 -7.85 -3.11
CA THR A 172 -29.71 -8.63 -1.87
C THR A 172 -29.07 -9.96 -2.21
N LEU A 173 -27.99 -10.31 -1.52
CA LEU A 173 -27.38 -11.64 -1.62
C LEU A 173 -27.57 -12.38 -0.29
N THR A 174 -28.18 -13.56 -0.36
CA THR A 174 -28.08 -14.57 0.69
C THR A 174 -26.88 -15.46 0.36
N ILE A 175 -25.79 -15.26 1.09
CA ILE A 175 -24.56 -16.04 0.95
C ILE A 175 -24.67 -17.26 1.86
N ARG A 176 -24.57 -18.47 1.32
CA ARG A 176 -24.63 -19.71 2.10
C ARG A 176 -23.25 -20.32 2.25
N SER A 177 -22.88 -20.65 3.48
CA SER A 177 -21.77 -21.54 3.79
C SER A 177 -22.19 -22.98 3.45
N VAL A 178 -21.49 -23.61 2.51
CA VAL A 178 -21.79 -24.98 2.05
C VAL A 178 -20.53 -25.85 2.08
N ASN A 179 -20.73 -27.16 2.22
CA ASN A 179 -19.66 -28.13 1.99
C ASN A 179 -19.48 -28.43 0.49
N CYS A 180 -18.42 -29.19 0.20
CA CYS A 180 -18.01 -29.63 -1.13
C CYS A 180 -18.72 -30.91 -1.64
N GLN A 181 -19.81 -31.34 -0.99
CA GLN A 181 -20.60 -32.45 -1.52
C GLN A 181 -21.29 -32.02 -2.84
N SER A 182 -21.70 -33.00 -3.64
CA SER A 182 -22.50 -32.75 -4.84
C SER A 182 -23.81 -33.53 -4.73
N PRO A 183 -24.96 -32.88 -4.49
CA PRO A 183 -25.14 -31.42 -4.33
C PRO A 183 -24.58 -30.86 -3.00
N PRO A 184 -24.15 -29.59 -2.96
CA PRO A 184 -23.64 -28.95 -1.74
C PRO A 184 -24.67 -28.91 -0.61
N GLN A 185 -24.24 -29.24 0.62
CA GLN A 185 -25.09 -29.15 1.81
C GLN A 185 -24.74 -27.91 2.64
N PRO A 186 -25.73 -27.10 3.09
CA PRO A 186 -25.49 -25.98 3.99
C PRO A 186 -24.84 -26.41 5.31
N GLN A 187 -23.91 -25.61 5.81
CA GLN A 187 -23.26 -25.79 7.11
C GLN A 187 -23.08 -24.44 7.80
N ASN A 188 -23.09 -24.41 9.13
CA ASN A 188 -22.88 -23.16 9.87
C ASN A 188 -21.49 -22.56 9.63
N TRP A 189 -21.38 -21.22 9.68
CA TRP A 189 -20.10 -20.53 9.46
C TRP A 189 -19.03 -20.93 10.48
N ARG A 190 -17.90 -21.46 10.00
CA ARG A 190 -16.82 -22.03 10.83
C ARG A 190 -16.03 -20.98 11.62
N PHE A 191 -15.94 -19.73 11.16
CA PHE A 191 -15.04 -18.71 11.73
C PHE A 191 -15.80 -17.44 12.16
N ASP A 192 -16.54 -17.56 13.26
CA ASP A 192 -17.40 -16.51 13.83
C ASP A 192 -16.78 -15.10 13.85
N GLY A 193 -17.56 -14.09 13.48
CA GLY A 193 -17.16 -12.68 13.44
C GLY A 193 -16.22 -12.29 12.29
N SER A 194 -15.70 -13.26 11.51
CA SER A 194 -14.88 -13.00 10.33
C SER A 194 -15.66 -12.19 9.29
N PRO A 195 -15.05 -11.17 8.66
CA PRO A 195 -15.74 -10.36 7.66
C PRO A 195 -15.99 -11.18 6.40
N ILE A 196 -17.14 -10.95 5.77
CA ILE A 196 -17.42 -11.38 4.39
C ILE A 196 -17.44 -10.09 3.55
N ARG A 197 -16.42 -9.91 2.70
CA ARG A 197 -16.32 -8.81 1.72
C ARG A 197 -16.91 -9.30 0.41
N VAL A 198 -17.85 -8.55 -0.15
CA VAL A 198 -18.41 -8.82 -1.47
C VAL A 198 -18.15 -7.65 -2.39
N GLU A 199 -17.62 -7.92 -3.57
CA GLU A 199 -17.35 -6.94 -4.61
C GLU A 199 -18.28 -7.18 -5.79
N PHE A 200 -18.95 -6.11 -6.22
CA PHE A 200 -19.69 -6.05 -7.46
C PHE A 200 -18.78 -5.38 -8.49
N ARG A 201 -18.20 -6.19 -9.38
CA ARG A 201 -17.35 -5.74 -10.46
C ARG A 201 -18.11 -5.71 -11.78
N ASP A 202 -17.54 -5.08 -12.79
CA ASP A 202 -18.03 -5.20 -14.15
C ASP A 202 -17.97 -6.66 -14.68
N GLN A 203 -18.59 -6.91 -15.83
CA GLN A 203 -18.62 -8.23 -16.46
C GLN A 203 -17.25 -8.74 -16.94
N TYR A 204 -16.21 -7.90 -16.96
CA TYR A 204 -14.82 -8.26 -17.28
C TYR A 204 -13.88 -8.21 -16.06
N GLU A 205 -14.44 -8.10 -14.84
CA GLU A 205 -13.75 -8.21 -13.54
C GLU A 205 -12.68 -7.15 -13.24
N ALA A 206 -12.56 -6.13 -14.09
CA ALA A 206 -11.52 -5.12 -14.10
C ALA A 206 -11.82 -3.89 -13.21
N LEU A 207 -13.10 -3.59 -12.93
CA LEU A 207 -13.51 -2.41 -12.16
C LEU A 207 -14.53 -2.77 -11.07
N VAL A 208 -14.17 -2.51 -9.81
CA VAL A 208 -15.05 -2.64 -8.65
C VAL A 208 -15.97 -1.42 -8.57
N TYR A 209 -17.28 -1.62 -8.79
CA TYR A 209 -18.30 -0.57 -8.67
C TYR A 209 -18.78 -0.36 -7.23
N LYS A 210 -18.94 -1.46 -6.48
CA LYS A 210 -19.45 -1.44 -5.10
C LYS A 210 -18.79 -2.53 -4.28
N ILE A 211 -18.42 -2.20 -3.05
CA ILE A 211 -18.04 -3.18 -2.03
C ILE A 211 -19.13 -3.15 -0.94
N ALA A 212 -19.56 -4.33 -0.51
CA ALA A 212 -20.49 -4.51 0.60
C ALA A 212 -19.93 -5.55 1.58
N PHE A 213 -20.42 -5.52 2.83
CA PHE A 213 -19.87 -6.34 3.91
C PHE A 213 -20.95 -7.04 4.72
N SER A 214 -20.66 -8.27 5.13
CA SER A 214 -21.40 -9.05 6.13
C SER A 214 -20.41 -9.77 7.07
N ARG A 215 -20.89 -10.70 7.90
CA ARG A 215 -20.03 -11.48 8.81
C ARG A 215 -20.43 -12.94 8.89
N GLN A 216 -19.43 -13.80 9.02
CA GLN A 216 -19.60 -15.17 9.47
C GLN A 216 -20.25 -15.19 10.86
N THR A 217 -21.26 -16.05 11.05
CA THR A 217 -22.01 -16.19 12.31
C THR A 217 -22.26 -17.67 12.58
N SER A 218 -21.68 -18.21 13.64
CA SER A 218 -21.58 -19.65 13.94
C SER A 218 -22.91 -20.34 14.27
N SER A 219 -23.98 -19.59 14.54
CA SER A 219 -25.34 -20.09 14.70
C SER A 219 -26.13 -20.18 13.38
N SER A 220 -25.57 -19.71 12.26
CA SER A 220 -26.23 -19.62 10.94
C SER A 220 -25.37 -20.28 9.85
N SER A 221 -26.03 -20.88 8.86
CA SER A 221 -25.41 -21.26 7.57
C SER A 221 -25.48 -20.15 6.53
N GLU A 222 -26.23 -19.08 6.78
CA GLU A 222 -26.48 -18.00 5.83
C GLU A 222 -25.96 -16.65 6.38
N ALA A 223 -25.47 -15.79 5.48
CA ALA A 223 -25.11 -14.41 5.76
C ALA A 223 -25.71 -13.51 4.67
N ILE A 224 -26.49 -12.51 5.07
CA ILE A 224 -27.13 -11.57 4.14
C ILE A 224 -26.23 -10.36 3.93
N VAL A 225 -26.17 -9.87 2.69
CA VAL A 225 -25.57 -8.57 2.35
C VAL A 225 -26.46 -7.84 1.35
N SER A 226 -26.55 -6.51 1.47
CA SER A 226 -27.30 -5.66 0.55
C SER A 226 -26.40 -4.60 -0.09
N ALA A 227 -26.59 -4.35 -1.38
CA ALA A 227 -25.84 -3.36 -2.15
C ALA A 227 -26.78 -2.36 -2.83
N THR A 228 -26.50 -1.08 -2.61
CA THR A 228 -27.10 0.08 -3.29
C THR A 228 -26.12 0.70 -4.29
N ASP A 229 -26.55 1.69 -5.05
CA ASP A 229 -25.76 2.46 -6.03
C ASP A 229 -25.35 1.72 -7.32
N LEU A 230 -25.92 0.53 -7.58
CA LEU A 230 -25.68 -0.24 -8.80
C LEU A 230 -26.64 0.22 -9.91
N ARG A 231 -26.10 0.74 -11.01
CA ARG A 231 -26.89 1.13 -12.20
C ARG A 231 -27.42 -0.12 -12.91
N ALA A 232 -28.37 0.04 -13.83
CA ALA A 232 -28.76 -1.03 -14.74
C ALA A 232 -27.55 -1.59 -15.53
N GLY A 233 -27.37 -2.91 -15.53
CA GLY A 233 -26.23 -3.59 -16.18
C GLY A 233 -25.91 -4.96 -15.58
N THR A 234 -24.95 -5.67 -16.19
CA THR A 234 -24.48 -6.98 -15.72
C THR A 234 -23.20 -6.83 -14.88
N TYR A 235 -23.21 -7.43 -13.69
CA TYR A 235 -22.11 -7.38 -12.72
C TYR A 235 -21.61 -8.79 -12.39
N SER A 236 -20.29 -8.91 -12.15
CA SER A 236 -19.70 -10.12 -11.56
C SER A 236 -19.60 -9.95 -10.03
N ILE A 237 -19.91 -11.01 -9.29
CA ILE A 237 -19.89 -11.03 -7.82
C ILE A 237 -18.67 -11.84 -7.37
N HIS A 238 -17.77 -11.18 -6.66
CA HIS A 238 -16.60 -11.77 -6.02
C HIS A 238 -16.76 -11.74 -4.50
N MET A 239 -16.52 -12.87 -3.83
CA MET A 239 -16.74 -13.03 -2.39
C MET A 239 -15.48 -13.50 -1.66
N PHE A 240 -15.09 -12.75 -0.63
CA PHE A 240 -13.87 -12.95 0.14
C PHE A 240 -14.19 -13.11 1.63
N THR A 241 -13.87 -14.25 2.22
CA THR A 241 -13.90 -14.47 3.67
C THR A 241 -12.94 -15.58 4.10
N TYR A 242 -12.45 -15.50 5.34
CA TYR A 242 -11.50 -16.46 5.89
C TYR A 242 -12.04 -17.89 5.87
N GLY A 243 -11.28 -18.81 5.28
CA GLY A 243 -11.60 -20.25 5.27
C GLY A 243 -12.70 -20.70 4.31
N TYR A 244 -13.17 -19.83 3.39
CA TYR A 244 -14.11 -20.21 2.34
C TYR A 244 -13.67 -19.70 0.97
N TYR A 245 -13.91 -20.48 -0.07
CA TYR A 245 -13.56 -20.13 -1.45
C TYR A 245 -14.78 -20.17 -2.37
N GLN A 246 -14.74 -19.35 -3.41
CA GLN A 246 -15.81 -19.26 -4.40
C GLN A 246 -15.54 -20.25 -5.55
N LYS A 247 -16.23 -21.40 -5.53
CA LYS A 247 -16.01 -22.48 -6.52
C LYS A 247 -16.48 -22.14 -7.94
N THR A 248 -17.39 -21.18 -8.09
CA THR A 248 -17.92 -20.72 -9.39
C THR A 248 -18.11 -19.19 -9.41
N PRO A 249 -17.78 -18.49 -10.52
CA PRO A 249 -18.13 -17.09 -10.68
C PRO A 249 -19.65 -16.92 -10.72
N TYR A 250 -20.14 -15.82 -10.15
CA TYR A 250 -21.57 -15.47 -10.16
C TYR A 250 -21.77 -14.18 -10.95
N LEU A 251 -22.71 -14.20 -11.90
CA LEU A 251 -23.16 -13.02 -12.64
C LEU A 251 -24.57 -12.63 -12.20
N ILE A 252 -24.82 -11.33 -12.14
CA ILE A 252 -26.14 -10.77 -11.82
C ILE A 252 -26.49 -9.62 -12.78
N GLU A 253 -27.71 -9.64 -13.29
CA GLU A 253 -28.30 -8.50 -13.99
C GLU A 253 -29.01 -7.60 -12.98
N VAL A 254 -28.62 -6.33 -12.94
CA VAL A 254 -29.26 -5.28 -12.14
C VAL A 254 -30.10 -4.42 -13.08
N ILE A 255 -31.27 -4.01 -12.61
CA ILE A 255 -32.20 -3.12 -13.31
C ILE A 255 -32.51 -1.95 -12.38
N ASP A 256 -32.56 -0.73 -12.91
CA ASP A 256 -32.84 0.47 -12.10
C ASP A 256 -34.14 0.33 -11.29
N ARG A 257 -34.11 0.77 -10.03
CA ARG A 257 -35.11 0.55 -8.94
C ARG A 257 -35.29 -0.87 -8.44
N VAL A 258 -34.99 -1.90 -9.22
CA VAL A 258 -35.26 -3.30 -8.84
C VAL A 258 -34.25 -3.74 -7.79
N THR A 259 -34.73 -4.37 -6.72
CA THR A 259 -33.85 -5.18 -5.86
C THR A 259 -33.77 -6.57 -6.49
N ALA A 260 -32.60 -6.92 -7.00
CA ALA A 260 -32.33 -8.28 -7.48
C ALA A 260 -31.92 -9.15 -6.29
N ASP A 261 -32.80 -10.06 -5.87
CA ASP A 261 -32.51 -11.01 -4.80
C ASP A 261 -31.88 -12.28 -5.37
N ARG A 262 -30.72 -12.70 -4.86
CA ARG A 262 -30.01 -13.93 -5.27
C ARG A 262 -29.47 -14.72 -4.08
N VAL A 263 -29.39 -16.02 -4.26
CA VAL A 263 -28.70 -16.95 -3.36
C VAL A 263 -27.39 -17.35 -4.04
N VAL A 264 -26.28 -17.31 -3.29
CA VAL A 264 -24.93 -17.63 -3.77
C VAL A 264 -24.21 -18.47 -2.72
N ASP A 265 -23.34 -19.37 -3.15
CA ASP A 265 -22.69 -20.35 -2.26
C ASP A 265 -21.19 -20.04 -2.11
N LEU A 266 -20.70 -20.20 -0.87
CA LEU A 266 -19.27 -20.20 -0.54
C LEU A 266 -18.91 -21.58 0.02
N THR A 267 -17.96 -22.25 -0.62
CA THR A 267 -17.54 -23.61 -0.25
C THR A 267 -16.49 -23.54 0.85
N VAL A 268 -16.63 -24.40 1.88
CA VAL A 268 -15.61 -24.55 2.94
C VAL A 268 -14.26 -24.88 2.31
N GLY A 269 -13.28 -24.01 2.53
CA GLY A 269 -11.89 -24.21 2.12
C GLY A 269 -11.15 -25.16 3.06
N GLY A 270 -10.05 -25.73 2.58
CA GLY A 270 -9.24 -26.64 3.35
C GLY A 270 -8.41 -25.96 4.45
N THR A 271 -7.78 -26.79 5.29
CA THR A 271 -6.86 -26.34 6.35
C THR A 271 -5.51 -27.03 6.21
N ILE A 272 -4.44 -26.25 6.13
CA ILE A 272 -3.08 -26.77 6.26
C ILE A 272 -2.67 -26.65 7.73
N GLU A 273 -2.30 -27.78 8.33
CA GLU A 273 -1.72 -27.86 9.67
C GLU A 273 -0.20 -28.07 9.52
N LEU A 274 0.56 -27.01 9.81
CA LEU A 274 2.01 -27.02 9.71
C LEU A 274 2.61 -27.31 11.09
N ASN A 275 3.32 -28.42 11.22
CA ASN A 275 4.23 -28.69 12.32
C ASN A 275 5.63 -28.22 11.91
N LEU A 276 6.22 -27.32 12.67
CA LEU A 276 7.56 -26.81 12.45
C LEU A 276 8.49 -27.40 13.51
N MET A 277 9.60 -27.97 13.08
CA MET A 277 10.67 -28.53 13.93
C MET A 277 11.96 -27.76 13.67
N LEU A 278 12.71 -27.46 14.74
CA LEU A 278 13.90 -26.62 14.69
C LEU A 278 15.12 -27.41 15.14
N GLU A 279 16.18 -27.40 14.31
CA GLU A 279 17.37 -28.24 14.52
C GLU A 279 18.68 -27.43 14.41
N LYS A 280 19.68 -27.81 15.20
CA LYS A 280 21.08 -27.35 15.12
C LYS A 280 21.94 -28.61 15.14
N GLU A 281 22.74 -28.84 14.10
CA GLU A 281 23.63 -30.01 14.01
C GLU A 281 22.85 -31.34 14.19
N ASP A 282 21.78 -31.55 13.40
CA ASP A 282 20.82 -32.67 13.48
C ASP A 282 20.10 -32.86 14.85
N LEU A 283 20.22 -31.91 15.79
CA LEU A 283 19.63 -32.00 17.14
C LEU A 283 18.52 -30.96 17.37
N PRO A 284 17.38 -31.33 17.97
CA PRO A 284 16.28 -30.40 18.24
C PRO A 284 16.70 -29.24 19.16
N THR A 285 16.55 -28.01 18.68
CA THR A 285 17.01 -26.78 19.37
C THR A 285 15.86 -25.78 19.59
N GLY A 286 16.01 -24.90 20.59
CA GLY A 286 15.23 -23.67 20.66
C GLY A 286 15.78 -22.58 19.72
N VAL A 287 15.11 -21.43 19.68
CA VAL A 287 15.55 -20.25 18.93
C VAL A 287 16.37 -19.34 19.82
N ASP A 288 17.63 -19.12 19.47
CA ASP A 288 18.61 -18.36 20.25
C ASP A 288 18.98 -16.98 19.67
N THR A 289 18.44 -16.61 18.51
CA THR A 289 18.77 -15.34 17.80
C THR A 289 18.30 -14.06 18.50
N TYR A 290 17.43 -14.17 19.50
CA TYR A 290 16.98 -13.05 20.31
C TYR A 290 17.12 -13.42 21.80
N PRO A 291 18.34 -13.38 22.36
CA PRO A 291 18.61 -13.84 23.74
C PRO A 291 17.86 -13.04 24.81
N PHE A 292 17.27 -11.90 24.45
CA PHE A 292 16.46 -11.04 25.32
C PHE A 292 14.94 -11.10 25.00
N SER A 293 14.49 -12.02 24.14
CA SER A 293 13.06 -12.20 23.83
C SER A 293 12.60 -13.64 24.05
N GLU A 294 11.53 -13.81 24.84
CA GLU A 294 10.79 -15.07 24.93
C GLU A 294 9.98 -15.39 23.66
N ARG A 295 9.86 -14.41 22.73
CA ARG A 295 9.00 -14.49 21.54
C ARG A 295 9.76 -14.05 20.30
N VAL A 296 10.04 -14.98 19.40
CA VAL A 296 10.71 -14.70 18.13
C VAL A 296 9.66 -14.58 17.03
N PRO A 297 9.65 -13.49 16.23
CA PRO A 297 8.70 -13.34 15.13
C PRO A 297 8.91 -14.45 14.08
N ILE A 298 7.81 -15.05 13.66
CA ILE A 298 7.77 -16.02 12.56
C ILE A 298 6.76 -15.56 11.52
N ARG A 299 7.13 -15.68 10.25
CA ARG A 299 6.26 -15.43 9.10
C ARG A 299 6.14 -16.73 8.29
N ILE A 300 4.91 -17.13 8.00
CA ILE A 300 4.59 -18.34 7.24
C ILE A 300 3.76 -17.92 6.03
N GLU A 301 4.11 -18.44 4.86
CA GLU A 301 3.47 -18.14 3.59
C GLU A 301 3.01 -19.42 2.88
N VAL A 302 1.90 -19.30 2.15
CA VAL A 302 1.37 -20.34 1.29
C VAL A 302 1.16 -19.75 -0.10
N TYR A 303 1.76 -20.39 -1.09
CA TYR A 303 1.57 -20.13 -2.50
C TYR A 303 0.85 -21.31 -3.14
N ASP A 304 0.01 -21.07 -4.14
CA ASP A 304 -0.70 -22.13 -4.86
C ASP A 304 0.11 -22.70 -6.06
N GLY A 305 -0.54 -23.50 -6.90
CA GLY A 305 0.08 -24.11 -8.08
C GLY A 305 0.42 -23.14 -9.22
N TYR A 306 0.06 -21.86 -9.11
CA TYR A 306 0.42 -20.78 -10.02
C TYR A 306 1.47 -19.81 -9.42
N ASP A 307 1.98 -20.13 -8.22
CA ASP A 307 2.77 -19.26 -7.36
C ASP A 307 2.04 -17.97 -6.89
N ASP A 308 0.70 -17.96 -6.90
CA ASP A 308 -0.09 -16.87 -6.32
C ASP A 308 -0.09 -16.94 -4.78
N PHE A 309 0.02 -15.78 -4.12
CA PHE A 309 0.02 -15.66 -2.66
C PHE A 309 -1.41 -15.75 -2.11
N VAL A 310 -1.71 -16.82 -1.37
CA VAL A 310 -3.10 -17.24 -1.07
C VAL A 310 -3.42 -17.42 0.42
N ALA A 311 -2.41 -17.59 1.27
CA ALA A 311 -2.55 -17.55 2.71
C ALA A 311 -1.23 -17.16 3.38
N ALA A 312 -1.31 -16.52 4.54
CA ALA A 312 -0.14 -16.19 5.36
C ALA A 312 -0.51 -16.10 6.84
N ASN A 313 0.51 -16.24 7.68
CA ASN A 313 0.41 -16.06 9.12
C ASN A 313 1.70 -15.43 9.66
N ALA A 314 1.62 -14.23 10.22
CA ALA A 314 2.69 -13.63 11.00
C ALA A 314 2.33 -13.68 12.49
N THR A 315 3.20 -14.30 13.29
CA THR A 315 2.98 -14.58 14.71
C THR A 315 4.33 -14.71 15.41
N TYR A 316 4.38 -15.36 16.57
CA TYR A 316 5.62 -15.61 17.32
C TYR A 316 5.74 -17.08 17.72
N VAL A 317 6.97 -17.61 17.70
CA VAL A 317 7.33 -18.85 18.41
C VAL A 317 7.94 -18.52 19.78
N PRO A 318 7.73 -19.34 20.81
CA PRO A 318 8.51 -19.28 22.05
C PRO A 318 9.98 -19.61 21.76
N SER A 319 10.94 -18.87 22.32
CA SER A 319 12.37 -19.18 22.12
C SER A 319 12.78 -20.56 22.67
N SER A 320 12.07 -21.08 23.67
CA SER A 320 12.25 -22.44 24.20
C SER A 320 11.53 -23.56 23.42
N SER A 321 10.84 -23.24 22.32
CA SER A 321 10.12 -24.23 21.50
C SER A 321 11.06 -24.90 20.49
N THR A 322 11.19 -26.23 20.57
CA THR A 322 11.81 -27.05 19.52
C THR A 322 10.82 -27.46 18.42
N VAL A 323 9.52 -27.51 18.76
CA VAL A 323 8.42 -27.84 17.86
C VAL A 323 7.23 -26.90 18.10
N SER A 324 6.69 -26.33 17.02
CA SER A 324 5.52 -25.42 17.03
C SER A 324 4.52 -25.78 15.92
N THR A 325 3.22 -25.78 16.22
CA THR A 325 2.15 -26.12 15.26
C THR A 325 1.28 -24.90 14.90
N PHE A 326 1.01 -24.73 13.61
CA PHE A 326 0.22 -23.63 13.04
C PHE A 326 -0.93 -24.17 12.17
N ARG A 327 -2.00 -23.39 12.02
CA ARG A 327 -3.14 -23.71 11.15
C ARG A 327 -3.41 -22.57 10.18
N LEU A 328 -3.49 -22.89 8.89
CA LEU A 328 -3.60 -21.96 7.77
C LEU A 328 -4.85 -22.31 6.95
N SER A 329 -5.72 -21.32 6.72
CA SER A 329 -6.96 -21.46 5.92
C SER A 329 -7.31 -20.15 5.20
N GLY A 330 -6.30 -19.41 4.75
CA GLY A 330 -6.44 -18.05 4.22
C GLY A 330 -5.60 -17.05 4.99
N PHE A 331 -5.89 -15.76 4.82
CA PHE A 331 -5.12 -14.66 5.39
C PHE A 331 -5.53 -14.27 6.81
N ARG A 332 -6.78 -14.51 7.21
CA ARG A 332 -7.31 -14.17 8.56
C ARG A 332 -7.09 -12.69 8.94
N ARG A 333 -7.30 -11.77 8.00
CA ARG A 333 -6.92 -10.33 8.08
C ARG A 333 -5.42 -10.03 8.13
N TYR A 334 -4.56 -10.91 7.64
CA TYR A 334 -3.14 -10.60 7.40
C TYR A 334 -2.98 -9.33 6.56
N ALA A 335 -1.99 -8.52 6.92
CA ALA A 335 -1.66 -7.27 6.26
C ALA A 335 -0.19 -7.30 5.81
N GLY A 336 0.03 -7.31 4.50
CA GLY A 336 1.36 -7.43 3.91
C GLY A 336 1.40 -8.08 2.53
N ASP A 337 2.42 -7.70 1.77
CA ASP A 337 2.92 -8.36 0.57
C ASP A 337 3.91 -9.49 0.90
N PRO A 338 4.13 -10.48 0.00
CA PRO A 338 5.19 -11.49 0.06
C PRO A 338 6.54 -10.97 0.53
N ALA A 339 7.29 -11.72 1.35
CA ALA A 339 8.61 -11.28 1.79
C ALA A 339 9.60 -11.26 0.62
N TRP A 340 10.33 -10.17 0.49
CA TRP A 340 11.36 -10.00 -0.53
C TRP A 340 12.71 -10.53 -0.06
N ARG A 341 12.96 -10.52 1.26
CA ARG A 341 14.19 -11.05 1.88
C ARG A 341 13.98 -11.31 3.37
N TRP A 342 14.40 -12.49 3.85
CA TRP A 342 14.37 -12.82 5.29
C TRP A 342 15.64 -13.54 5.73
N ILE A 343 16.78 -12.83 5.63
CA ILE A 343 18.06 -13.24 6.23
C ILE A 343 18.51 -12.08 7.12
N SER A 344 18.90 -12.41 8.36
CA SER A 344 19.31 -11.50 9.45
C SER A 344 18.33 -10.43 9.95
N PHE A 345 17.31 -9.99 9.19
CA PHE A 345 16.38 -8.92 9.60
C PHE A 345 14.90 -9.23 9.31
N TYR A 346 14.00 -8.58 10.06
CA TYR A 346 12.55 -8.64 9.89
C TYR A 346 12.12 -7.80 8.68
N ASP A 347 11.50 -8.42 7.68
CA ASP A 347 10.98 -7.73 6.50
C ASP A 347 9.69 -6.95 6.83
N THR A 348 9.70 -5.63 6.61
CA THR A 348 8.55 -4.77 6.90
C THR A 348 7.55 -4.85 5.77
N THR A 349 6.44 -5.56 6.01
CA THR A 349 5.32 -5.67 5.09
C THR A 349 4.77 -4.31 4.64
N ASP A 350 4.19 -4.26 3.43
CA ASP A 350 3.49 -3.06 2.91
C ASP A 350 2.30 -2.57 3.76
N GLY A 351 1.83 -3.39 4.71
CA GLY A 351 0.71 -3.10 5.61
C GLY A 351 -0.67 -3.18 4.95
N VAL A 352 -0.77 -3.65 3.71
CA VAL A 352 -2.04 -3.74 2.96
C VAL A 352 -2.78 -5.00 3.37
N ILE A 353 -4.03 -4.83 3.84
CA ILE A 353 -4.90 -5.95 4.23
C ILE A 353 -5.24 -6.79 3.00
N GLN A 354 -4.83 -8.05 3.01
CA GLN A 354 -5.09 -8.98 1.92
C GLN A 354 -6.57 -9.36 1.83
N SER A 355 -7.04 -9.66 0.61
CA SER A 355 -8.41 -10.13 0.38
C SER A 355 -8.52 -11.59 0.80
N ASP A 356 -9.18 -11.82 1.93
CA ASP A 356 -9.20 -13.12 2.61
C ASP A 356 -9.97 -14.19 1.82
N SER A 357 -9.34 -15.33 1.54
CA SER A 357 -9.95 -16.47 0.86
C SER A 357 -9.52 -17.79 1.51
N GLY A 358 -10.44 -18.76 1.57
CA GLY A 358 -10.12 -20.13 1.92
C GLY A 358 -9.26 -20.83 0.86
N LEU A 359 -8.54 -21.87 1.28
CA LEU A 359 -7.73 -22.67 0.39
C LEU A 359 -8.62 -23.63 -0.42
N ALA A 360 -8.51 -23.56 -1.74
CA ALA A 360 -9.17 -24.44 -2.70
C ALA A 360 -8.53 -25.86 -2.69
N PRO A 361 -9.12 -26.88 -3.33
CA PRO A 361 -8.40 -28.12 -3.63
C PRO A 361 -7.27 -27.85 -4.62
N GLY A 362 -6.05 -28.24 -4.30
CA GLY A 362 -4.87 -27.93 -5.13
C GLY A 362 -3.54 -28.32 -4.50
N ALA A 363 -2.44 -28.09 -5.23
CA ALA A 363 -1.09 -28.21 -4.70
C ALA A 363 -0.60 -26.84 -4.20
N TYR A 364 0.02 -26.83 -3.03
CA TYR A 364 0.50 -25.61 -2.36
C TYR A 364 1.99 -25.71 -2.01
N ARG A 365 2.74 -24.62 -2.23
CA ARG A 365 4.14 -24.44 -1.80
C ARG A 365 4.17 -23.62 -0.52
N LEU A 366 4.77 -24.15 0.54
CA LEU A 366 4.97 -23.43 1.80
C LEU A 366 6.37 -22.80 1.87
N VAL A 367 6.44 -21.59 2.44
CA VAL A 367 7.69 -20.94 2.84
C VAL A 367 7.57 -20.47 4.29
N VAL A 368 8.57 -20.79 5.10
CA VAL A 368 8.66 -20.37 6.50
C VAL A 368 9.90 -19.52 6.71
N TYR A 369 9.68 -18.38 7.35
CA TYR A 369 10.67 -17.37 7.65
C TYR A 369 10.77 -17.19 9.17
N LEU A 370 11.89 -17.65 9.71
CA LEU A 370 12.26 -17.55 11.13
C LEU A 370 13.71 -17.03 11.18
N PRO A 371 14.00 -15.91 11.86
CA PRO A 371 15.37 -15.38 11.94
C PRO A 371 16.36 -16.43 12.46
N GLY A 372 17.54 -16.51 11.84
CA GLY A 372 18.59 -17.50 12.15
C GLY A 372 18.31 -18.94 11.74
N PHE A 373 17.19 -19.23 11.07
CA PHE A 373 16.82 -20.58 10.65
C PHE A 373 16.52 -20.63 9.15
N LEU A 374 16.84 -21.75 8.51
CA LEU A 374 16.75 -21.95 7.07
C LEU A 374 15.82 -23.12 6.71
N GLN A 375 14.90 -22.87 5.79
CA GLN A 375 14.16 -23.93 5.11
C GLN A 375 15.03 -24.49 3.97
N GLU A 376 15.78 -25.56 4.24
CA GLU A 376 16.57 -26.30 3.23
C GLU A 376 15.73 -26.72 2.00
N SER A 377 14.47 -27.08 2.23
CA SER A 377 13.56 -27.60 1.21
C SER A 377 12.83 -26.47 0.46
N VAL A 378 13.44 -26.05 -0.66
CA VAL A 378 12.98 -24.93 -1.54
C VAL A 378 11.50 -25.01 -1.94
N ALA A 379 10.91 -26.21 -2.03
CA ALA A 379 9.47 -26.37 -2.22
C ALA A 379 8.95 -27.66 -1.57
N VAL A 380 8.26 -27.54 -0.44
CA VAL A 380 7.38 -28.62 0.06
C VAL A 380 6.02 -28.44 -0.57
N MET A 381 5.77 -29.22 -1.63
CA MET A 381 4.50 -29.25 -2.37
C MET A 381 3.50 -30.16 -1.66
N ALA A 382 2.41 -29.58 -1.16
CA ALA A 382 1.39 -30.28 -0.39
C ALA A 382 0.04 -30.24 -1.10
N THR A 383 -0.56 -31.42 -1.36
CA THR A 383 -1.83 -31.52 -2.11
C THR A 383 -3.02 -31.54 -1.15
N LEU A 384 -3.80 -30.47 -1.12
CA LEU A 384 -4.97 -30.27 -0.29
C LEU A 384 -6.23 -30.85 -0.98
N PRO A 385 -6.93 -31.84 -0.40
CA PRO A 385 -8.20 -32.32 -0.93
C PRO A 385 -9.36 -31.38 -0.60
N GLU A 386 -10.49 -31.51 -1.31
CA GLU A 386 -11.62 -30.58 -1.17
C GLU A 386 -12.29 -30.67 0.22
N CYS A 387 -12.56 -29.51 0.85
CA CYS A 387 -12.86 -29.35 2.28
C CYS A 387 -11.85 -30.00 3.26
N GLY A 388 -10.71 -30.49 2.77
CA GLY A 388 -9.83 -31.37 3.52
C GLY A 388 -8.93 -30.66 4.51
N SER A 389 -8.21 -31.45 5.30
CA SER A 389 -7.06 -30.99 6.07
C SER A 389 -5.84 -31.83 5.75
N ILE A 390 -4.69 -31.19 5.61
CA ILE A 390 -3.39 -31.86 5.48
C ILE A 390 -2.49 -31.45 6.63
N SER A 391 -1.72 -32.41 7.16
CA SER A 391 -0.68 -32.15 8.15
C SER A 391 0.68 -32.27 7.47
N ILE A 392 1.53 -31.27 7.65
CA ILE A 392 2.87 -31.15 7.05
C ILE A 392 3.86 -30.98 8.18
N THR A 393 4.99 -31.68 8.13
CA THR A 393 6.14 -31.38 9.00
C THR A 393 7.23 -30.72 8.17
N LEU A 394 7.69 -29.54 8.60
CA LEU A 394 8.87 -28.86 8.07
C LEU A 394 9.96 -28.83 9.14
N VAL A 395 11.19 -29.12 8.74
CA VAL A 395 12.40 -28.92 9.55
C VAL A 395 13.08 -27.63 9.08
N LEU A 396 13.54 -26.80 10.02
CA LEU A 396 14.45 -25.69 9.74
C LEU A 396 15.80 -25.93 10.42
N SER A 397 16.89 -25.86 9.66
CA SER A 397 18.26 -25.89 10.16
C SER A 397 18.67 -24.51 10.69
N ARG A 398 19.35 -24.46 11.83
CA ARG A 398 19.96 -23.24 12.35
C ARG A 398 21.14 -22.81 11.46
N LEU A 399 21.11 -21.56 11.04
CA LEU A 399 22.21 -20.91 10.33
C LEU A 399 23.45 -20.80 11.21
N ALA A 400 24.61 -20.60 10.58
CA ALA A 400 25.82 -20.21 11.27
C ALA A 400 25.71 -18.74 11.69
N ASN A 401 26.04 -18.45 12.95
CA ASN A 401 26.16 -17.08 13.45
C ASN A 401 27.59 -16.59 13.28
N LEU A 402 27.77 -15.52 12.50
CA LEU A 402 29.02 -14.77 12.44
C LEU A 402 28.81 -13.43 13.15
N SER A 403 29.54 -13.23 14.25
CA SER A 403 29.48 -12.02 15.08
C SER A 403 30.87 -11.41 15.28
N GLY A 404 30.95 -10.23 15.88
CA GLY A 404 32.23 -9.64 16.28
C GLY A 404 32.13 -8.14 16.55
N THR A 405 33.28 -7.50 16.75
CA THR A 405 33.39 -6.06 16.90
C THR A 405 34.26 -5.42 15.82
N VAL A 406 33.95 -4.19 15.44
CA VAL A 406 34.74 -3.35 14.54
C VAL A 406 35.23 -2.14 15.31
N THR A 407 36.54 -1.92 15.29
CA THR A 407 37.21 -0.87 16.09
C THR A 407 38.21 -0.06 15.26
N SER A 408 38.59 1.10 15.78
CA SER A 408 39.76 1.88 15.34
C SER A 408 40.54 2.35 16.55
N LEU A 409 41.78 2.78 16.35
CA LEU A 409 42.42 3.72 17.27
C LEU A 409 41.88 5.14 17.01
N ASN A 410 41.72 5.94 18.06
CA ASN A 410 41.51 7.39 17.96
C ASN A 410 42.86 8.14 17.97
N MET A 411 42.82 9.48 17.90
CA MET A 411 44.01 10.34 17.91
C MET A 411 44.92 10.20 19.14
N PHE A 412 44.44 9.57 20.22
CA PHE A 412 45.18 9.32 21.46
C PHE A 412 45.67 7.86 21.56
N GLY A 413 45.51 7.05 20.50
CA GLY A 413 45.88 5.63 20.51
C GLY A 413 44.93 4.73 21.30
N VAL A 414 43.74 5.23 21.69
CA VAL A 414 42.73 4.47 22.43
C VAL A 414 41.80 3.76 21.44
N LEU A 415 41.50 2.49 21.68
CA LEU A 415 40.50 1.73 20.92
C LEU A 415 39.10 2.33 21.11
N VAL A 416 38.42 2.61 20.00
CA VAL A 416 37.02 3.05 19.95
C VAL A 416 36.21 2.14 19.02
N PRO A 417 34.94 1.84 19.35
CA PRO A 417 34.03 1.15 18.44
C PRO A 417 33.75 1.99 17.20
N LEU A 418 33.53 1.34 16.06
CA LEU A 418 33.09 1.99 14.82
C LEU A 418 31.64 1.61 14.50
N ASN A 419 30.75 2.60 14.44
CA ASN A 419 29.34 2.41 14.07
C ASN A 419 29.14 2.61 12.56
N TRP A 420 28.15 1.91 12.00
CA TRP A 420 27.82 1.91 10.57
C TRP A 420 28.97 1.44 9.64
N ALA A 421 29.95 0.70 10.17
CA ALA A 421 30.87 -0.07 9.35
C ALA A 421 30.10 -1.22 8.71
N ILE A 422 30.20 -1.36 7.40
CA ILE A 422 29.54 -2.41 6.63
C ILE A 422 30.42 -3.66 6.71
N VAL A 423 29.79 -4.80 6.99
CA VAL A 423 30.43 -6.12 6.97
C VAL A 423 29.74 -6.95 5.88
N ASP A 424 30.34 -6.98 4.70
CA ASP A 424 29.95 -7.86 3.59
C ASP A 424 30.46 -9.27 3.84
N VAL A 425 29.61 -10.28 3.61
CA VAL A 425 29.92 -11.70 3.71
C VAL A 425 29.72 -12.33 2.34
N ILE A 426 30.82 -12.57 1.62
CA ILE A 426 30.81 -13.00 0.21
C ILE A 426 31.23 -14.47 0.11
N GLY A 427 30.30 -15.34 -0.22
CA GLY A 427 30.52 -16.77 -0.46
C GLY A 427 30.51 -17.13 -1.94
N GLN A 428 30.48 -18.43 -2.24
CA GLN A 428 30.39 -18.92 -3.62
C GLN A 428 29.00 -18.69 -4.22
N ASP A 429 27.96 -19.04 -3.46
CA ASP A 429 26.57 -19.11 -3.93
C ASP A 429 25.64 -18.09 -3.21
N ALA A 430 26.18 -17.33 -2.25
CA ALA A 430 25.48 -16.31 -1.48
C ALA A 430 26.35 -15.06 -1.25
N GLN A 431 25.72 -13.88 -1.23
CA GLN A 431 26.30 -12.64 -0.69
C GLN A 431 25.28 -12.04 0.27
N ASP A 432 25.72 -11.75 1.49
CA ASP A 432 24.94 -11.04 2.50
C ASP A 432 25.75 -9.88 3.09
N PHE A 433 25.13 -8.99 3.86
CA PHE A 433 25.83 -7.91 4.55
C PHE A 433 25.07 -7.47 5.82
N THR A 434 25.82 -7.02 6.81
CA THR A 434 25.30 -6.38 8.03
C THR A 434 26.01 -5.04 8.28
N SER A 435 25.60 -4.30 9.31
CA SER A 435 26.18 -3.00 9.66
C SER A 435 26.33 -2.86 11.16
N THR A 436 27.45 -2.28 11.62
CA THR A 436 27.74 -2.24 13.05
C THR A 436 26.86 -1.28 13.85
N LEU A 437 26.48 -1.72 15.04
CA LEU A 437 25.82 -0.93 16.08
C LEU A 437 26.69 -1.00 17.35
N ASP A 438 27.10 0.16 17.86
CA ASP A 438 28.05 0.32 18.99
C ASP A 438 29.30 -0.56 18.87
N GLY A 439 29.85 -0.59 17.64
CA GLY A 439 30.99 -1.41 17.23
C GLY A 439 30.66 -2.88 16.97
N SER A 440 29.62 -3.43 17.58
CA SER A 440 29.22 -4.83 17.40
C SER A 440 28.53 -5.09 16.07
N TYR A 441 28.64 -6.30 15.53
CA TYR A 441 27.81 -6.80 14.44
C TYR A 441 27.43 -8.28 14.65
N GLU A 442 26.33 -8.67 14.02
CA GLU A 442 25.88 -10.06 13.90
C GLU A 442 25.30 -10.27 12.49
N ILE A 443 25.49 -11.46 11.92
CA ILE A 443 24.90 -11.89 10.66
C ILE A 443 24.73 -13.41 10.63
N TRP A 444 23.59 -13.86 10.12
CA TRP A 444 23.21 -15.28 10.08
C TRP A 444 23.27 -15.78 8.64
N VAL A 445 24.13 -16.77 8.37
CA VAL A 445 24.41 -17.27 6.99
C VAL A 445 24.46 -18.80 6.93
N LYS A 446 24.23 -19.39 5.74
CA LYS A 446 24.39 -20.84 5.58
C LYS A 446 25.87 -21.22 5.77
N GLU A 447 26.14 -22.47 6.16
CA GLU A 447 27.48 -23.03 6.11
C GLU A 447 28.22 -22.79 4.78
N GLY A 448 29.54 -22.73 4.83
CA GLY A 448 30.38 -22.48 3.65
C GLY A 448 31.69 -21.77 3.98
N ARG A 449 32.39 -21.37 2.92
CA ARG A 449 33.59 -20.53 3.01
C ARG A 449 33.27 -19.13 2.51
N TYR A 450 33.65 -18.13 3.29
CA TYR A 450 33.30 -16.74 3.06
C TYR A 450 34.53 -15.85 3.14
N LEU A 451 34.59 -14.90 2.22
CA LEU A 451 35.47 -13.75 2.30
C LEU A 451 34.66 -12.60 2.90
N VAL A 452 35.03 -12.20 4.11
CA VAL A 452 34.36 -11.18 4.91
C VAL A 452 35.12 -9.86 4.75
N ILE A 453 34.43 -8.82 4.27
CA ILE A 453 34.99 -7.48 4.06
C ILE A 453 34.34 -6.52 5.05
N CYS A 454 35.15 -5.92 5.91
CA CYS A 454 34.72 -4.81 6.76
C CYS A 454 35.18 -3.48 6.15
N SER A 455 34.25 -2.54 5.95
CA SER A 455 34.54 -1.23 5.36
C SER A 455 33.75 -0.09 6.00
N LEU A 456 34.36 1.10 6.05
CA LEU A 456 33.75 2.35 6.50
C LEU A 456 34.36 3.52 5.73
N ASN A 457 33.58 4.56 5.43
CA ASN A 457 34.12 5.73 4.72
C ASN A 457 35.15 6.47 5.59
N GLY A 458 36.29 6.85 5.00
CA GLY A 458 37.44 7.39 5.72
C GLY A 458 38.36 6.32 6.34
N TYR A 459 38.11 5.03 6.13
CA TYR A 459 38.92 3.92 6.64
C TYR A 459 39.37 2.97 5.53
N GLU A 460 40.55 2.37 5.71
CA GLU A 460 41.02 1.28 4.87
C GLU A 460 40.16 0.03 5.14
N ALA A 461 39.64 -0.59 4.07
CA ALA A 461 38.83 -1.79 4.19
C ALA A 461 39.70 -3.00 4.60
N SER A 462 39.18 -3.81 5.52
CA SER A 462 39.85 -5.00 6.05
C SER A 462 39.16 -6.27 5.55
N VAL A 463 39.94 -7.28 5.16
CA VAL A 463 39.44 -8.52 4.55
C VAL A 463 39.96 -9.72 5.33
N LYS A 464 39.08 -10.68 5.60
CA LYS A 464 39.41 -11.98 6.23
C LYS A 464 38.66 -13.11 5.56
N GLU A 465 39.28 -14.29 5.48
CA GLU A 465 38.59 -15.52 5.11
C GLU A 465 38.12 -16.26 6.37
N VAL A 466 36.92 -16.83 6.32
CA VAL A 466 36.34 -17.66 7.38
C VAL A 466 35.67 -18.90 6.77
N SER A 467 35.66 -20.00 7.51
CA SER A 467 34.85 -21.19 7.19
C SER A 467 33.85 -21.39 8.32
N LEU A 468 32.57 -21.51 7.97
CA LEU A 468 31.46 -21.66 8.89
C LEU A 468 30.80 -23.02 8.65
N SER A 469 30.64 -23.81 9.71
CA SER A 469 29.89 -25.08 9.68
C SER A 469 28.40 -24.81 9.94
N GLU A 470 27.53 -25.76 9.61
CA GLU A 470 26.11 -25.70 9.99
C GLU A 470 25.95 -25.46 11.50
N GLY A 471 24.98 -24.64 11.90
CA GLY A 471 24.71 -24.33 13.30
C GLY A 471 25.80 -23.59 14.07
N SER A 472 27.01 -23.41 13.53
CA SER A 472 28.17 -22.93 14.29
C SER A 472 28.08 -21.46 14.74
N ASP A 473 28.85 -21.12 15.78
CA ASP A 473 28.92 -19.78 16.36
C ASP A 473 30.36 -19.28 16.32
N VAL A 474 30.63 -18.24 15.51
CA VAL A 474 31.99 -17.75 15.22
C VAL A 474 32.10 -16.26 15.46
N SER A 475 33.14 -15.86 16.20
CA SER A 475 33.47 -14.45 16.44
C SER A 475 34.68 -14.00 15.61
N LEU A 476 34.57 -12.85 14.95
CA LEU A 476 35.55 -12.32 14.01
C LEU A 476 35.68 -10.80 14.13
N ASP A 477 36.56 -10.33 15.02
CA ASP A 477 36.80 -8.89 15.20
C ASP A 477 37.58 -8.27 14.03
N PHE A 478 37.29 -7.00 13.72
CA PHE A 478 38.03 -6.17 12.78
C PHE A 478 38.60 -4.93 13.48
N ARG A 479 39.79 -4.50 13.04
CA ARG A 479 40.34 -3.18 13.38
C ARG A 479 40.68 -2.45 12.10
N LEU A 480 39.93 -1.40 11.80
CA LEU A 480 40.15 -0.57 10.62
C LEU A 480 41.19 0.52 10.92
N THR A 481 41.96 0.89 9.91
CA THR A 481 42.92 2.01 9.95
C THR A 481 42.29 3.23 9.28
N PRO A 482 42.30 4.42 9.91
CA PRO A 482 41.89 5.64 9.24
C PRO A 482 42.76 5.89 8.01
N ILE A 483 42.15 6.27 6.88
CA ILE A 483 42.89 6.71 5.71
C ILE A 483 43.57 8.03 6.08
N GLY A 484 44.90 8.06 5.99
CA GLY A 484 45.72 9.22 6.29
C GLY A 484 45.55 10.33 5.25
N ILE A 485 44.43 11.06 5.29
CA ILE A 485 44.26 12.31 4.57
C ILE A 485 45.18 13.35 5.22
N SER A 486 46.19 13.80 4.48
CA SER A 486 46.96 14.99 4.84
C SER A 486 46.06 16.21 4.77
N ILE A 487 45.57 16.66 5.92
CA ILE A 487 44.92 17.96 6.06
C ILE A 487 46.03 19.00 6.05
N ASP A 488 46.30 19.58 4.87
CA ASP A 488 47.14 20.78 4.75
C ASP A 488 46.38 21.97 5.34
N GLU A 489 46.54 22.20 6.65
CA GLU A 489 46.01 23.38 7.32
C GLU A 489 46.73 24.64 6.79
N LEU A 490 46.00 25.42 6.00
CA LEU A 490 46.39 26.68 5.33
C LEU A 490 47.35 26.53 4.12
N GLY A 491 46.78 26.20 2.94
CA GLY A 491 47.48 26.16 1.66
C GLY A 491 46.60 26.31 0.40
N ASP A 492 46.06 27.52 0.18
CA ASP A 492 45.44 28.05 -1.06
C ASP A 492 44.30 27.30 -1.80
N PHE A 493 43.29 28.07 -2.24
CA PHE A 493 42.23 27.62 -3.14
C PHE A 493 42.75 27.37 -4.57
N ILE A 494 42.83 26.10 -5.01
CA ILE A 494 42.96 25.76 -6.43
C ILE A 494 41.88 24.72 -6.83
N TYR A 495 41.02 25.11 -7.76
CA TYR A 495 40.06 24.24 -8.43
C TYR A 495 40.73 23.44 -9.58
N LEU A 496 40.55 22.11 -9.62
CA LEU A 496 40.05 21.28 -10.74
C LEU A 496 40.09 19.76 -10.33
N PRO A 497 39.66 18.76 -11.13
CA PRO A 497 39.10 17.51 -10.60
C PRO A 497 39.95 16.26 -10.93
N PHE A 498 39.29 15.11 -11.08
CA PHE A 498 39.80 13.72 -11.21
C PHE A 498 40.10 13.05 -9.85
N ALA A 499 39.77 11.77 -9.60
CA ALA A 499 39.09 10.78 -10.46
C ALA A 499 38.12 9.86 -9.67
N VAL A 500 36.87 9.76 -10.12
CA VAL A 500 35.91 8.70 -9.73
C VAL A 500 35.51 7.94 -10.99
N ALA A 501 36.38 7.04 -11.47
CA ALA A 501 36.26 6.44 -12.80
C ALA A 501 36.69 4.96 -12.94
N CYS A 502 36.91 4.22 -11.84
CA CYS A 502 37.39 2.83 -11.92
C CYS A 502 36.34 1.74 -11.64
N VAL A 503 35.33 1.99 -10.79
CA VAL A 503 34.34 0.95 -10.40
C VAL A 503 33.21 0.78 -11.42
N SER A 504 32.76 1.87 -12.06
CA SER A 504 31.67 1.89 -13.04
C SER A 504 31.99 1.13 -14.34
N CYS A 505 33.27 1.07 -14.74
CA CYS A 505 33.70 0.44 -15.99
C CYS A 505 33.56 -1.10 -15.96
N ILE A 506 33.76 -1.75 -14.81
CA ILE A 506 33.71 -3.23 -14.69
C ILE A 506 32.27 -3.75 -14.80
N LEU A 507 31.30 -3.02 -14.24
CA LEU A 507 29.87 -3.38 -14.28
C LEU A 507 29.27 -3.26 -15.69
N LEU A 508 29.76 -2.34 -16.52
CA LEU A 508 29.33 -2.22 -17.92
C LEU A 508 29.99 -3.27 -18.82
N ALA A 509 31.29 -3.57 -18.63
CA ALA A 509 32.01 -4.56 -19.42
C ALA A 509 31.36 -5.97 -19.34
N ARG A 510 30.95 -6.42 -18.15
CA ARG A 510 30.32 -7.74 -17.97
C ARG A 510 28.90 -7.85 -18.55
N ARG A 511 28.15 -6.75 -18.70
CA ARG A 511 26.83 -6.77 -19.39
C ARG A 511 26.95 -6.90 -20.90
N ALA A 512 28.03 -6.40 -21.52
CA ALA A 512 28.29 -6.60 -22.95
C ALA A 512 28.70 -8.04 -23.28
N ALA A 513 29.50 -8.69 -22.43
CA ALA A 513 30.05 -10.02 -22.68
C ALA A 513 29.00 -11.15 -22.73
N ARG A 514 27.86 -11.04 -22.02
CA ARG A 514 26.79 -12.06 -22.02
C ARG A 514 25.81 -12.00 -23.22
N ARG A 515 26.10 -11.22 -24.28
CA ARG A 515 25.29 -11.16 -25.52
C ARG A 515 26.09 -11.44 -26.80
N ARG A 516 26.95 -12.47 -26.81
CA ARG A 516 27.61 -12.94 -28.05
C ARG A 516 27.94 -14.45 -28.08
N SER A 517 26.91 -15.28 -28.20
CA SER A 517 27.07 -16.71 -28.58
C SER A 517 25.86 -17.24 -29.36
N LYS A 518 25.93 -17.15 -30.69
CA LYS A 518 25.26 -18.07 -31.62
C LYS A 518 26.26 -18.44 -32.73
N PRO A 519 26.50 -19.74 -33.02
CA PRO A 519 27.31 -20.14 -34.16
C PRO A 519 26.54 -19.93 -35.47
N ALA A 520 27.26 -19.84 -36.59
CA ALA A 520 26.69 -19.83 -37.93
C ALA A 520 26.57 -21.25 -38.50
N GLY A 521 25.55 -21.50 -39.31
CA GLY A 521 25.28 -22.78 -40.01
C GLY A 521 24.36 -22.55 -41.22
N GLU A 522 24.51 -23.35 -42.28
CA GLU A 522 24.10 -22.98 -43.65
C GLU A 522 23.60 -24.24 -44.43
N LYS A 523 22.66 -24.23 -45.40
CA LYS A 523 21.91 -23.19 -46.17
C LYS A 523 20.38 -23.47 -46.04
N ARG A 524 19.39 -23.28 -46.95
CA ARG A 524 19.28 -22.83 -48.36
C ARG A 524 17.84 -22.34 -48.65
N VAL A 525 17.68 -21.37 -49.56
CA VAL A 525 16.60 -21.19 -50.58
C VAL A 525 15.12 -21.48 -50.21
N SER A 526 14.27 -20.44 -50.25
CA SER A 526 13.27 -20.23 -51.33
C SER A 526 12.52 -18.87 -51.26
N SER A 527 12.78 -18.02 -52.26
CA SER A 527 11.88 -17.02 -52.93
C SER A 527 10.72 -16.29 -52.19
N GLU A 528 10.91 -14.98 -51.97
CA GLU A 528 10.17 -13.79 -52.48
C GLU A 528 8.66 -13.83 -52.90
N PRO A 529 7.93 -12.68 -52.95
CA PRO A 529 8.37 -11.28 -52.75
C PRO A 529 7.56 -10.44 -51.72
N LEU A 530 7.89 -9.14 -51.65
CA LEU A 530 7.44 -8.10 -50.73
C LEU A 530 5.99 -7.63 -50.92
N GLU A 531 5.39 -7.12 -49.83
CA GLU A 531 4.87 -5.73 -49.82
C GLU A 531 5.15 -5.08 -48.44
N SER A 532 5.04 -3.74 -48.29
CA SER A 532 5.89 -3.00 -47.34
C SER A 532 5.23 -1.89 -46.51
N VAL A 533 5.56 -1.85 -45.20
CA VAL A 533 5.80 -0.63 -44.38
C VAL A 533 4.52 0.20 -44.04
N ARG A 534 4.20 0.57 -42.78
CA ARG A 534 5.05 1.28 -41.80
C ARG A 534 4.45 1.32 -40.36
N ARG A 535 5.24 0.94 -39.33
CA ARG A 535 5.30 1.45 -37.92
C ARG A 535 4.00 1.44 -37.06
N GLU A 536 4.05 1.50 -35.72
CA GLU A 536 5.15 1.86 -34.79
C GLU A 536 5.27 0.91 -33.56
N GLU A 537 6.14 1.23 -32.60
CA GLU A 537 6.76 0.26 -31.68
C GLU A 537 6.03 -0.08 -30.37
N ILE A 538 6.27 -1.29 -29.87
CA ILE A 538 5.97 -1.74 -28.50
C ILE A 538 7.03 -1.19 -27.53
N LYS A 539 6.61 -0.69 -26.36
CA LYS A 539 7.50 -0.50 -25.20
C LYS A 539 6.88 -1.04 -23.91
N PHE A 540 7.67 -1.84 -23.19
CA PHE A 540 7.38 -2.35 -21.84
C PHE A 540 8.64 -2.16 -20.98
N ARG A 541 8.47 -1.97 -19.67
CA ARG A 541 9.52 -1.71 -18.65
C ARG A 541 10.28 -0.37 -18.75
N SER A 542 9.80 0.64 -18.03
CA SER A 542 10.63 1.39 -17.06
C SER A 542 9.75 2.27 -16.14
N SER A 543 9.60 1.86 -14.89
CA SER A 543 9.21 2.73 -13.77
C SER A 543 10.09 2.35 -12.57
N ILE A 544 10.19 3.23 -11.56
CA ILE A 544 11.27 3.30 -10.55
C ILE A 544 12.55 3.96 -11.11
N CYS A 545 12.53 5.32 -11.20
CA CYS A 545 13.67 6.23 -10.97
C CYS A 545 13.28 7.70 -11.27
N SER A 546 12.52 8.33 -10.37
CA SER A 546 12.23 9.78 -10.45
C SER A 546 11.89 10.39 -9.08
N SER A 547 12.85 10.34 -8.16
CA SER A 547 12.86 11.12 -6.92
C SER A 547 14.24 11.75 -6.73
N LEU A 548 14.32 12.84 -5.96
CA LEU A 548 15.49 13.74 -5.81
C LEU A 548 15.98 14.41 -7.11
N ARG A 549 15.34 15.52 -7.49
CA ARG A 549 15.99 16.86 -7.58
C ARG A 549 15.02 17.95 -8.06
N CYS A 550 14.76 18.92 -7.19
CA CYS A 550 14.56 20.34 -7.53
C CYS A 550 14.68 21.20 -6.27
N GLN A 551 15.89 21.64 -5.97
CA GLN A 551 16.14 22.86 -5.20
C GLN A 551 17.11 23.71 -6.02
N LEU A 552 16.57 24.80 -6.57
CA LEU A 552 17.20 26.06 -6.96
C LEU A 552 16.07 27.10 -7.01
#